data_AF-A0A3M1KXN8-F1
#
_entry.id   AF-A0A3M1KXN8-F1
#
_cell.length_a   1.000
_cell.length_b   1.000
_cell.length_c   1.000
_cell.angle_alpha   90.00
_cell.angle_beta   90.00
_cell.angle_gamma   90.00
#
_symmetry.space_group_name_H-M   'P 1'
#
loop_
_entity.id
_entity.type
_entity.pdbx_description
1 polymer ?
#
loop_
_entity_poly.entity_id
_entity_poly.type
_entity_poly.pdbx_seq_one_letter_code
_entity_poly.pdbx_strand_id
1 'polypeptide(L)'
;MTPADPAATVVPPPEHTIRYPNVENGLQMGPRTVVRRYSADVVVVGTGAGGATAAARLRDAGFDVLMLEEGGLHRTPSFTTDVVRSSQRLYRDAGTSAILGKPPILFAEGRCVGGSTVINGGMCWRTPERVLEHWSRELRLDGTDPRSMRPYFEEAERILHVEYQNSDTLGRNDQLFVEGARKLGWQVKENPRNMRRCVGLNNCGLGCPTGAKQSMLVTEVPRALAAGARLVTHARATRLLMRRGRAVGVRGRFVDERGRTYGRFEARARLVVLAAGARHTPGILLRSRIRHRAIGRNLHVHPNAKV
;
A
#
# COMPACT_ATOMS: atom_id res chain seq x y z
N MET A 1 -27.14 -37.64 1.87
CA MET A 1 -26.10 -36.68 2.27
C MET A 1 -26.28 -35.44 1.42
N THR A 2 -26.84 -34.38 1.99
CA THR A 2 -26.98 -33.07 1.36
C THR A 2 -25.58 -32.51 1.06
N PRO A 3 -25.31 -31.91 -0.11
CA PRO A 3 -24.03 -31.27 -0.36
C PRO A 3 -23.83 -30.15 0.65
N ALA A 4 -22.69 -30.14 1.36
CA ALA A 4 -22.35 -29.05 2.25
C ALA A 4 -22.29 -27.75 1.43
N ASP A 5 -23.07 -26.75 1.87
CA ASP A 5 -23.08 -25.42 1.29
C ASP A 5 -21.66 -24.81 1.37
N PRO A 6 -21.00 -24.50 0.24
CA PRO A 6 -19.66 -23.92 0.23
C PRO A 6 -19.62 -22.51 0.83
N ALA A 7 -20.77 -21.88 1.14
CA ALA A 7 -20.86 -20.63 1.88
C ALA A 7 -20.63 -20.78 3.40
N ALA A 8 -20.57 -22.01 3.93
CA ALA A 8 -20.31 -22.24 5.35
C ALA A 8 -18.83 -21.92 5.68
N THR A 9 -18.64 -20.75 6.30
CA THR A 9 -17.41 -20.20 6.89
C THR A 9 -16.48 -19.38 5.98
N VAL A 10 -17.03 -18.41 5.24
CA VAL A 10 -16.23 -17.20 4.95
C VAL A 10 -16.08 -16.45 6.27
N VAL A 11 -15.02 -16.77 7.03
CA VAL A 11 -14.66 -15.98 8.20
C VAL A 11 -14.33 -14.58 7.70
N PRO A 12 -15.12 -13.55 8.09
CA PRO A 12 -14.84 -12.21 7.64
C PRO A 12 -13.43 -11.83 8.10
N PRO A 13 -12.67 -11.16 7.25
CA PRO A 13 -11.29 -10.82 7.53
C PRO A 13 -11.25 -9.89 8.77
N PRO A 14 -10.19 -9.96 9.59
CA PRO A 14 -10.18 -9.38 10.94
C PRO A 14 -10.59 -7.90 10.98
N GLU A 15 -10.23 -7.12 9.98
CA GLU A 15 -10.54 -5.69 9.88
C GLU A 15 -12.04 -5.35 9.82
N HIS A 16 -12.93 -6.29 9.46
CA HIS A 16 -14.38 -6.07 9.47
C HIS A 16 -14.92 -5.84 10.87
N THR A 17 -14.27 -6.42 11.87
CA THR A 17 -14.77 -6.47 13.25
C THR A 17 -14.07 -5.45 14.16
N ILE A 18 -12.93 -4.90 13.72
CA ILE A 18 -12.12 -4.00 14.54
C ILE A 18 -12.68 -2.57 14.44
N ARG A 19 -13.07 -2.02 15.59
CA ARG A 19 -13.27 -0.57 15.74
C ARG A 19 -11.91 0.06 15.96
N TYR A 20 -11.62 1.13 15.23
CA TYR A 20 -10.37 1.87 15.34
C TYR A 20 -10.63 3.21 16.05
N PRO A 21 -10.68 3.24 17.40
CA PRO A 21 -10.91 4.49 18.15
C PRO A 21 -9.75 5.49 17.96
N ASN A 22 -8.59 4.99 17.53
CA ASN A 22 -7.35 5.69 17.23
C ASN A 22 -7.22 6.13 15.76
N VAL A 23 -8.34 6.24 15.03
CA VAL A 23 -8.38 6.77 13.66
C VAL A 23 -9.15 8.09 13.65
N GLU A 24 -8.48 9.15 13.18
CA GLU A 24 -9.07 10.47 13.01
C GLU A 24 -9.33 10.78 11.53
N ASN A 25 -10.51 11.31 11.21
CA ASN A 25 -10.85 11.75 9.87
C ASN A 25 -10.51 13.24 9.66
N GLY A 26 -9.49 13.52 8.84
CA GLY A 26 -9.07 14.88 8.52
C GLY A 26 -10.15 15.78 7.90
N LEU A 27 -11.19 15.23 7.26
CA LEU A 27 -12.30 16.01 6.70
C LEU A 27 -13.27 16.55 7.75
N GLN A 28 -13.28 15.93 8.93
CA GLN A 28 -14.09 16.37 10.08
C GLN A 28 -13.34 17.40 10.94
N MET A 29 -12.13 17.78 10.55
CA MET A 29 -11.34 18.78 11.25
C MET A 29 -11.85 20.19 10.90
N GLY A 30 -11.92 21.05 11.92
CA GLY A 30 -12.53 22.39 11.88
C GLY A 30 -11.94 23.35 10.84
N PRO A 31 -12.30 24.64 10.88
CA PRO A 31 -12.16 25.57 9.76
C PRO A 31 -10.74 25.64 9.19
N ARG A 32 -10.63 25.96 7.89
CA ARG A 32 -9.39 26.00 7.08
C ARG A 32 -8.21 26.78 7.70
N THR A 33 -8.49 27.63 8.68
CA THR A 33 -7.52 28.49 9.37
C THR A 33 -6.80 27.78 10.52
N VAL A 34 -7.41 26.76 11.15
CA VAL A 34 -6.86 26.07 12.32
C VAL A 34 -5.76 25.09 11.91
N VAL A 35 -4.65 25.11 12.66
CA VAL A 35 -3.56 24.15 12.53
C VAL A 35 -3.69 23.12 13.65
N ARG A 36 -4.06 21.89 13.30
CA ARG A 36 -4.04 20.75 14.23
C ARG A 36 -2.59 20.36 14.53
N ARG A 37 -2.29 20.10 15.80
CA ARG A 37 -0.94 19.72 16.24
C ARG A 37 -0.97 18.30 16.77
N TYR A 38 -0.03 17.49 16.31
CA TYR A 38 0.20 16.14 16.78
C TYR A 38 1.65 15.99 17.26
N SER A 39 1.87 15.03 18.15
CA SER A 39 3.20 14.60 18.60
C SER A 39 3.23 13.08 18.69
N ALA A 40 4.36 12.46 18.33
CA ALA A 40 4.63 11.04 18.49
C ALA A 40 6.15 10.81 18.52
N ASP A 41 6.62 9.62 18.90
CA ASP A 41 8.03 9.27 18.74
C ASP A 41 8.40 9.18 17.25
N VAL A 42 7.52 8.55 16.47
CA VAL A 42 7.68 8.34 15.03
C VAL A 42 6.44 8.79 14.28
N VAL A 43 6.66 9.55 13.19
CA VAL A 43 5.62 9.81 12.19
C VAL A 43 5.91 9.03 10.93
N VAL A 44 4.95 8.23 10.48
CA VAL A 44 5.00 7.48 9.22
C VAL A 44 4.06 8.12 8.20
N VAL A 45 4.60 8.56 7.07
CA VAL A 45 3.84 9.22 6.00
C VAL A 45 3.52 8.21 4.90
N GLY A 46 2.23 7.90 4.74
CA GLY A 46 1.71 6.90 3.81
C GLY A 46 1.50 5.54 4.48
N THR A 47 0.40 4.87 4.13
CA THR A 47 -0.02 3.58 4.70
C THR A 47 0.04 2.42 3.69
N GLY A 48 0.80 2.59 2.61
CA GLY A 48 1.10 1.51 1.67
C GLY A 48 2.01 0.43 2.25
N ALA A 49 2.51 -0.48 1.40
CA ALA A 49 3.33 -1.63 1.80
C ALA A 49 4.45 -1.29 2.80
N GLY A 50 5.32 -0.34 2.46
CA GLY A 50 6.43 0.05 3.35
C GLY A 50 5.98 0.79 4.61
N GLY A 51 4.96 1.65 4.50
CA GLY A 51 4.50 2.49 5.60
C GLY A 51 3.77 1.70 6.68
N ALA A 52 2.84 0.84 6.30
CA ALA A 52 2.12 -0.02 7.24
C ALA A 52 3.06 -1.00 7.94
N THR A 53 3.97 -1.65 7.18
CA THR A 53 4.97 -2.57 7.75
C THR A 53 5.88 -1.85 8.75
N ALA A 54 6.40 -0.67 8.40
CA ALA A 54 7.23 0.12 9.31
C ALA A 54 6.46 0.52 10.57
N ALA A 55 5.21 0.99 10.43
CA ALA A 55 4.39 1.37 11.57
C ALA A 55 4.14 0.20 12.53
N ALA A 56 3.82 -0.98 12.02
CA ALA A 56 3.61 -2.17 12.84
C ALA A 56 4.89 -2.56 13.59
N ARG A 57 6.04 -2.66 12.91
CA ARG A 57 7.31 -3.02 13.55
C ARG A 57 7.76 -2.00 14.59
N LEU A 58 7.57 -0.71 14.33
CA LEU A 58 7.87 0.35 15.29
C LEU A 58 6.94 0.30 16.52
N ARG A 59 5.68 -0.11 16.34
CA ARG A 59 4.77 -0.38 17.46
C ARG A 59 5.18 -1.60 18.26
N ASP A 60 5.59 -2.69 17.60
CA ASP A 60 6.12 -3.88 18.29
C ASP A 60 7.36 -3.54 19.13
N ALA A 61 8.17 -2.59 18.66
CA ALA A 61 9.32 -2.06 19.39
C ALA A 61 8.97 -1.03 20.48
N GLY A 62 7.68 -0.71 20.70
CA GLY A 62 7.21 0.13 21.79
C GLY A 62 7.13 1.63 21.52
N PHE A 63 7.41 2.11 20.31
CA PHE A 63 7.39 3.55 19.99
C PHE A 63 5.97 4.08 19.82
N ASP A 64 5.63 5.30 20.28
CA ASP A 64 4.41 6.00 19.84
C ASP A 64 4.48 6.31 18.34
N VAL A 65 3.56 5.76 17.56
CA VAL A 65 3.55 5.86 16.10
C VAL A 65 2.29 6.58 15.64
N LEU A 66 2.49 7.64 14.86
CA LEU A 66 1.43 8.33 14.13
C LEU A 66 1.58 8.09 12.63
N MET A 67 0.60 7.42 12.04
CA MET A 67 0.47 7.26 10.59
C MET A 67 -0.33 8.42 10.00
N LEU A 68 0.10 8.93 8.84
CA LEU A 68 -0.60 9.97 8.08
C LEU A 68 -0.87 9.47 6.67
N GLU A 69 -2.14 9.36 6.30
CA GLU A 69 -2.57 8.90 4.98
C GLU A 69 -3.33 10.01 4.25
N GLU A 70 -2.99 10.26 2.99
CA GLU A 70 -3.69 11.23 2.17
C GLU A 70 -5.11 10.78 1.78
N GLY A 71 -5.31 9.48 1.56
CA GLY A 71 -6.61 8.93 1.22
C GLY A 71 -7.52 8.65 2.43
N GLY A 72 -8.75 8.23 2.14
CA GLY A 72 -9.72 7.81 3.14
C GLY A 72 -9.52 6.36 3.60
N LEU A 73 -10.05 6.04 4.79
CA LEU A 73 -10.21 4.65 5.24
C LEU A 73 -11.49 4.08 4.64
N HIS A 74 -11.35 3.11 3.74
CA HIS A 74 -12.47 2.39 3.15
C HIS A 74 -12.42 0.95 3.63
N ARG A 75 -13.40 0.58 4.46
CA ARG A 75 -13.52 -0.81 4.93
C ARG A 75 -13.96 -1.71 3.78
N THR A 76 -13.57 -2.96 3.87
CA THR A 76 -13.85 -4.03 2.93
C THR A 76 -15.33 -4.17 2.54
N PRO A 77 -16.33 -4.10 3.46
CA PRO A 77 -17.75 -4.07 3.07
C PRO A 77 -18.19 -2.87 2.23
N SER A 78 -17.38 -1.81 2.16
CA SER A 78 -17.68 -0.60 1.36
C SER A 78 -17.18 -0.67 -0.08
N PHE A 79 -16.44 -1.72 -0.44
CA PHE A 79 -16.01 -1.95 -1.82
C PHE A 79 -17.15 -2.51 -2.65
N THR A 80 -17.22 -2.05 -3.90
CA THR A 80 -18.28 -2.41 -4.84
C THR A 80 -17.65 -2.80 -6.18
N THR A 81 -18.48 -3.28 -7.11
CA THR A 81 -18.10 -3.54 -8.50
C THR A 81 -18.25 -2.30 -9.40
N ASP A 82 -18.68 -1.17 -8.83
CA ASP A 82 -18.80 0.11 -9.54
C ASP A 82 -17.41 0.68 -9.80
N VAL A 83 -16.99 0.60 -11.06
CA VAL A 83 -15.66 1.04 -11.53
C VAL A 83 -15.47 2.53 -11.31
N VAL A 84 -16.47 3.36 -11.60
CA VAL A 84 -16.36 4.82 -11.51
C VAL A 84 -16.20 5.23 -10.05
N ARG A 85 -17.08 4.74 -9.18
CA ARG A 85 -17.06 5.03 -7.75
C ARG A 85 -15.76 4.55 -7.10
N SER A 86 -15.32 3.34 -7.43
CA SER A 86 -14.09 2.76 -6.88
C SER A 86 -12.85 3.50 -7.37
N SER A 87 -12.80 3.89 -8.64
CA SER A 87 -11.69 4.68 -9.19
C SER A 87 -11.56 6.03 -8.49
N GLN A 88 -12.67 6.76 -8.31
CA GLN A 88 -12.67 8.06 -7.64
C GLN A 88 -12.21 7.99 -6.16
N ARG A 89 -12.59 6.91 -5.46
CA ARG A 89 -12.28 6.71 -4.04
C ARG A 89 -10.86 6.17 -3.82
N LEU A 90 -10.45 5.17 -4.59
CA LEU A 90 -9.27 4.36 -4.29
C LEU A 90 -8.03 4.77 -5.06
N TYR A 91 -8.19 5.40 -6.23
CA TYR A 91 -7.08 5.77 -7.09
C TYR A 91 -6.77 7.25 -6.99
N ARG A 92 -5.49 7.58 -7.04
CA ARG A 92 -5.06 8.95 -7.32
C ARG A 92 -5.53 9.35 -8.71
N ASP A 93 -6.09 10.56 -8.81
CA ASP A 93 -6.60 11.14 -10.06
C ASP A 93 -7.51 10.17 -10.84
N ALA A 94 -8.31 9.38 -10.11
CA ALA A 94 -9.16 8.32 -10.66
C ALA A 94 -8.43 7.32 -11.61
N GLY A 95 -7.12 7.13 -11.44
CA GLY A 95 -6.32 6.20 -12.25
C GLY A 95 -5.91 6.74 -13.62
N THR A 96 -6.12 8.04 -13.87
CA THR A 96 -5.87 8.67 -15.19
C THR A 96 -4.49 9.29 -15.34
N SER A 97 -3.62 9.16 -14.34
CA SER A 97 -2.24 9.60 -14.41
C SER A 97 -1.48 8.85 -15.52
N ALA A 98 -0.61 9.57 -16.25
CA ALA A 98 0.25 8.99 -17.27
C ALA A 98 1.71 9.44 -17.09
N ILE A 99 2.64 8.56 -17.48
CA ILE A 99 4.03 8.91 -17.74
C ILE A 99 4.10 9.31 -19.21
N LEU A 100 4.43 10.57 -19.46
CA LEU A 100 4.59 11.11 -20.80
C LEU A 100 5.82 10.49 -21.46
N GLY A 101 5.65 10.03 -22.70
CA GLY A 101 6.67 9.32 -23.46
C GLY A 101 6.08 8.78 -24.77
N LYS A 102 6.88 8.01 -25.51
CA LYS A 102 6.46 7.31 -26.72
C LYS A 102 6.77 5.81 -26.57
N PRO A 103 5.77 4.94 -26.31
CA PRO A 103 4.37 5.27 -26.03
C PRO A 103 4.17 5.91 -24.65
N PRO A 104 3.06 6.64 -24.41
CA PRO A 104 2.69 7.04 -23.06
C PRO A 104 2.33 5.80 -22.22
N ILE A 105 2.71 5.80 -20.95
CA ILE A 105 2.44 4.68 -20.04
C ILE A 105 1.41 5.13 -18.99
N LEU A 106 0.26 4.46 -18.93
CA LEU A 106 -0.71 4.69 -17.86
C LEU A 106 -0.10 4.30 -16.51
N PHE A 107 -0.27 5.17 -15.52
CA PHE A 107 0.34 5.02 -14.21
C PHE A 107 -0.70 5.20 -13.10
N ALA A 108 -1.07 4.08 -12.49
CA ALA A 108 -2.06 4.04 -11.43
C ALA A 108 -1.39 3.96 -10.04
N GLU A 109 -1.89 4.76 -9.10
CA GLU A 109 -1.47 4.76 -7.70
C GLU A 109 -2.69 4.69 -6.79
N GLY A 110 -2.62 3.88 -5.73
CA GLY A 110 -3.65 3.88 -4.70
C GLY A 110 -3.54 5.13 -3.82
N ARG A 111 -4.67 5.76 -3.53
CA ARG A 111 -4.83 6.89 -2.60
C ARG A 111 -5.95 6.57 -1.61
N CYS A 112 -5.68 5.64 -0.71
CA CYS A 112 -6.56 5.19 0.36
C CYS A 112 -5.68 4.54 1.45
N VAL A 113 -6.26 4.28 2.62
CA VAL A 113 -5.57 3.50 3.67
C VAL A 113 -5.21 2.12 3.14
N GLY A 114 -3.92 1.78 3.16
CA GLY A 114 -3.35 0.58 2.52
C GLY A 114 -2.68 0.85 1.16
N GLY A 115 -2.86 2.03 0.58
CA GLY A 115 -2.24 2.49 -0.66
C GLY A 115 -2.48 1.55 -1.85
N SER A 116 -1.50 1.42 -2.75
CA SER A 116 -1.62 0.58 -3.95
C SER A 116 -1.84 -0.91 -3.65
N THR A 117 -1.64 -1.38 -2.41
CA THR A 117 -1.93 -2.77 -2.04
C THR A 117 -3.44 -3.07 -2.05
N VAL A 118 -4.29 -2.04 -1.91
CA VAL A 118 -5.75 -2.15 -1.99
C VAL A 118 -6.23 -2.37 -3.43
N ILE A 119 -5.51 -1.83 -4.42
CA ILE A 119 -5.93 -1.84 -5.84
C ILE A 119 -5.08 -2.76 -6.75
N ASN A 120 -3.99 -3.35 -6.24
CA ASN A 120 -3.16 -4.26 -7.03
C ASN A 120 -3.81 -5.66 -7.20
N GLY A 121 -3.24 -6.48 -8.10
CA GLY A 121 -3.69 -7.86 -8.35
C GLY A 121 -3.24 -8.89 -7.29
N GLY A 122 -2.44 -8.48 -6.32
CA GLY A 122 -1.96 -9.33 -5.23
C GLY A 122 -0.88 -10.35 -5.58
N MET A 123 -0.21 -10.24 -6.73
CA MET A 123 0.94 -11.10 -7.06
C MET A 123 2.11 -10.84 -6.10
N CYS A 124 2.74 -11.89 -5.59
CA CYS A 124 3.78 -11.81 -4.58
C CYS A 124 5.01 -12.64 -4.97
N TRP A 125 5.79 -12.12 -5.93
CA TRP A 125 7.04 -12.73 -6.34
C TRP A 125 8.19 -12.21 -5.48
N ARG A 126 9.09 -13.12 -5.05
CA ARG A 126 10.39 -12.73 -4.49
C ARG A 126 11.21 -12.00 -5.55
N THR A 127 12.05 -11.07 -5.11
CA THR A 127 13.05 -10.44 -5.98
C THR A 127 14.01 -11.51 -6.49
N PRO A 128 14.26 -11.61 -7.81
CA PRO A 128 15.19 -12.61 -8.35
C PRO A 128 16.60 -12.44 -7.78
N GLU A 129 17.31 -13.55 -7.54
CA GLU A 129 18.66 -13.52 -6.96
C GLU A 129 19.62 -12.62 -7.74
N ARG A 130 19.61 -12.69 -9.08
CA ARG A 130 20.43 -11.80 -9.93
C ARG A 130 20.23 -10.31 -9.66
N VAL A 131 19.02 -9.89 -9.26
CA VAL A 131 18.71 -8.50 -8.93
C VAL A 131 19.24 -8.15 -7.54
N LEU A 132 19.11 -9.06 -6.57
CA LEU A 132 19.68 -8.92 -5.22
C LEU A 132 21.21 -8.87 -5.26
N GLU A 133 21.84 -9.71 -6.09
CA GLU A 133 23.27 -9.70 -6.32
C GLU A 133 23.74 -8.38 -6.96
N HIS A 134 23.01 -7.86 -7.94
CA HIS A 134 23.28 -6.54 -8.51
C HIS A 134 23.21 -5.44 -7.44
N TRP A 135 22.16 -5.42 -6.61
CA TRP A 135 22.04 -4.45 -5.51
C TRP A 135 23.17 -4.55 -4.50
N SER A 136 23.53 -5.76 -4.09
CA SER A 136 24.56 -5.99 -3.09
C SER A 136 25.97 -5.71 -3.63
N ARG A 137 26.32 -6.22 -4.82
CA ARG A 137 27.69 -6.18 -5.35
C ARG A 137 27.99 -4.91 -6.13
N GLU A 138 27.09 -4.52 -7.03
CA GLU A 138 27.33 -3.39 -7.93
C GLU A 138 26.89 -2.06 -7.30
N LEU A 139 25.71 -2.02 -6.67
CA LEU A 139 25.21 -0.81 -6.00
C LEU A 139 25.73 -0.66 -4.57
N ARG A 140 26.40 -1.69 -4.02
CA ARG A 140 26.96 -1.72 -2.67
C ARG A 140 25.92 -1.40 -1.60
N LEU A 141 24.73 -1.97 -1.75
CA LEU A 141 23.64 -1.85 -0.77
C LEU A 141 23.76 -3.01 0.22
N ASP A 142 24.36 -2.75 1.38
CA ASP A 142 24.56 -3.75 2.42
C ASP A 142 23.24 -4.40 2.87
N GLY A 143 23.29 -5.71 3.12
CA GLY A 143 22.12 -6.49 3.55
C GLY A 143 21.10 -6.81 2.46
N THR A 144 21.38 -6.48 1.19
CA THR A 144 20.48 -6.77 0.06
C THR A 144 20.81 -8.05 -0.70
N ASP A 145 21.82 -8.82 -0.29
CA ASP A 145 22.16 -10.11 -0.91
C ASP A 145 21.07 -11.17 -0.63
N PRO A 146 21.00 -12.25 -1.42
CA PRO A 146 19.97 -13.29 -1.27
C PRO A 146 19.87 -13.88 0.14
N ARG A 147 21.01 -14.07 0.84
CA ARG A 147 21.02 -14.67 2.17
C ARG A 147 20.46 -13.70 3.20
N SER A 148 20.84 -12.43 3.13
CA SER A 148 20.37 -11.39 4.05
C SER A 148 18.88 -11.07 3.85
N MET A 149 18.38 -11.11 2.61
CA MET A 149 16.98 -10.78 2.31
C MET A 149 15.98 -11.91 2.57
N ARG A 150 16.43 -13.17 2.55
CA ARG A 150 15.58 -14.36 2.78
C ARG A 150 14.65 -14.26 3.99
N PRO A 151 15.11 -13.95 5.22
CA PRO A 151 14.22 -13.90 6.38
C PRO A 151 13.11 -12.84 6.23
N TYR A 152 13.38 -11.73 5.54
CA TYR A 152 12.36 -10.69 5.30
C TYR A 152 11.32 -11.14 4.28
N PHE A 153 11.71 -11.90 3.26
CA PHE A 153 10.75 -12.50 2.33
C PHE A 153 9.87 -13.54 3.01
N GLU A 154 10.45 -14.42 3.82
CA GLU A 154 9.71 -15.42 4.58
C GLU A 154 8.71 -14.77 5.56
N GLU A 155 9.13 -13.71 6.25
CA GLU A 155 8.23 -12.97 7.13
C GLU A 155 7.11 -12.28 6.37
N ALA A 156 7.42 -11.62 5.24
CA ALA A 156 6.43 -10.96 4.40
C ALA A 156 5.42 -11.98 3.83
N GLU A 157 5.88 -13.14 3.37
CA GLU A 157 5.02 -14.22 2.87
C GLU A 157 4.06 -14.73 3.94
N ARG A 158 4.55 -14.89 5.18
CA ARG A 158 3.73 -15.29 6.32
C ARG A 158 2.67 -14.24 6.67
N ILE A 159 3.03 -12.96 6.71
CA ILE A 159 2.11 -11.86 7.05
C ILE A 159 1.05 -11.67 5.97
N LEU A 160 1.46 -11.81 4.72
CA LEU A 160 0.62 -11.58 3.56
C LEU A 160 -0.14 -12.82 3.10
N HIS A 161 0.02 -13.95 3.80
CA HIS A 161 -0.53 -15.25 3.42
C HIS A 161 -0.29 -15.54 1.94
N VAL A 162 0.99 -15.66 1.59
CA VAL A 162 1.32 -15.98 0.21
C VAL A 162 0.96 -17.43 -0.07
N GLU A 163 -0.04 -17.61 -0.92
CA GLU A 163 -0.56 -18.91 -1.35
C GLU A 163 -0.86 -18.91 -2.86
N TYR A 164 -1.05 -20.09 -3.44
CA TYR A 164 -1.42 -20.25 -4.85
C TYR A 164 -2.95 -20.21 -5.03
N GLN A 165 -3.39 -19.90 -6.25
CA GLN A 165 -4.82 -19.79 -6.56
C GLN A 165 -5.56 -21.09 -6.28
N ASN A 166 -6.72 -20.99 -5.62
CA ASN A 166 -7.59 -22.15 -5.42
C ASN A 166 -8.08 -22.66 -6.77
N SER A 167 -7.91 -23.95 -7.04
CA SER A 167 -8.23 -24.55 -8.33
C SER A 167 -9.70 -24.42 -8.72
N ASP A 168 -10.60 -24.35 -7.74
CA ASP A 168 -12.05 -24.16 -7.90
C ASP A 168 -12.44 -22.73 -8.33
N THR A 169 -11.49 -21.79 -8.32
CA THR A 169 -11.70 -20.41 -8.76
C THR A 169 -11.05 -20.07 -10.09
N LEU A 170 -10.40 -21.04 -10.73
CA LEU A 170 -9.82 -20.87 -12.07
C LEU A 170 -10.92 -20.98 -13.13
N GLY A 171 -11.03 -19.97 -13.97
CA GLY A 171 -12.00 -19.95 -15.05
C GLY A 171 -11.55 -20.77 -16.26
N ARG A 172 -12.47 -21.04 -17.19
CA ARG A 172 -12.15 -21.71 -18.46
C ARG A 172 -11.12 -20.94 -19.29
N ASN A 173 -11.11 -19.61 -19.18
CA ASN A 173 -10.11 -18.73 -19.79
C ASN A 173 -8.69 -19.07 -19.32
N ASP A 174 -8.48 -19.29 -18.02
CA ASP A 174 -7.16 -19.64 -17.48
C ASP A 174 -6.72 -21.01 -17.99
N GLN A 175 -7.64 -21.98 -18.03
CA GLN A 175 -7.36 -23.32 -18.56
C GLN A 175 -6.95 -23.30 -20.03
N LEU A 176 -7.67 -22.55 -20.87
CA LEU A 176 -7.35 -22.40 -22.29
C LEU A 176 -6.01 -21.71 -22.50
N PHE A 177 -5.67 -20.72 -21.66
CA PHE A 177 -4.38 -20.05 -21.70
C PHE A 177 -3.24 -21.02 -21.37
N VAL A 178 -3.41 -21.85 -20.33
CA VAL A 178 -2.44 -22.89 -19.95
C VAL A 178 -2.30 -23.95 -21.06
N GLU A 179 -3.40 -24.38 -21.66
CA GLU A 179 -3.39 -25.35 -22.77
C GLU A 179 -2.63 -24.79 -23.99
N GLY A 180 -2.95 -23.56 -24.39
CA GLY A 180 -2.27 -22.87 -25.49
C GLY A 180 -0.77 -22.70 -25.24
N ALA A 181 -0.39 -22.24 -24.04
CA ALA A 181 1.01 -22.10 -23.66
C ALA A 181 1.76 -23.45 -23.73
N ARG A 182 1.15 -24.53 -23.24
CA ARG A 182 1.74 -25.88 -23.32
C ARG A 182 1.88 -26.39 -24.75
N LYS A 183 0.88 -26.16 -25.61
CA LYS A 183 0.95 -26.50 -27.05
C LYS A 183 2.09 -25.79 -27.77
N LEU A 184 2.43 -24.58 -27.33
CA LEU A 184 3.56 -23.79 -27.82
C LEU A 184 4.91 -24.16 -27.16
N GLY A 185 4.93 -25.14 -26.25
CA GLY A 185 6.13 -25.54 -25.51
C GLY A 185 6.59 -24.52 -24.46
N TRP A 186 5.72 -23.60 -24.03
CA TRP A 186 6.06 -22.58 -23.03
C TRP A 186 5.96 -23.12 -21.61
N GLN A 187 6.85 -22.64 -20.74
CA GLN A 187 6.79 -22.93 -19.31
C GLN A 187 5.63 -22.16 -18.66
N VAL A 188 4.72 -22.90 -18.04
CA VAL A 188 3.64 -22.33 -17.21
C VAL A 188 4.09 -22.35 -15.75
N LYS A 189 4.07 -21.19 -15.10
CA LYS A 189 4.32 -21.05 -13.66
C LYS A 189 3.11 -20.44 -12.98
N GLU A 190 2.66 -21.06 -11.91
CA GLU A 190 1.60 -20.52 -11.07
C GLU A 190 2.12 -19.28 -10.34
N ASN A 191 1.26 -18.27 -10.21
CA ASN A 191 1.60 -17.03 -9.53
C ASN A 191 1.30 -17.14 -8.03
N PRO A 192 2.31 -16.97 -7.15
CA PRO A 192 2.04 -16.80 -5.73
C PRO A 192 1.29 -15.49 -5.49
N ARG A 193 0.27 -15.51 -4.63
CA ARG A 193 -0.59 -14.37 -4.35
C ARG A 193 -0.74 -14.13 -2.86
N ASN A 194 -0.77 -12.86 -2.44
CA ASN A 194 -1.08 -12.49 -1.06
C ASN A 194 -2.58 -12.56 -0.77
N MET A 195 -3.07 -13.75 -0.45
CA MET A 195 -4.50 -13.98 -0.26
C MET A 195 -4.81 -15.01 0.84
N ARG A 196 -6.06 -15.01 1.28
CA ARG A 196 -6.63 -16.06 2.11
C ARG A 196 -7.92 -16.52 1.44
N ARG A 197 -7.93 -17.74 0.90
CA ARG A 197 -9.09 -18.39 0.29
C ARG A 197 -9.92 -17.44 -0.60
N CYS A 198 -9.27 -16.90 -1.63
CA CYS A 198 -9.95 -16.06 -2.63
C CYS A 198 -11.07 -16.85 -3.30
N VAL A 199 -12.26 -16.23 -3.45
CA VAL A 199 -13.46 -16.82 -4.07
C VAL A 199 -13.69 -16.33 -5.52
N GLY A 200 -12.66 -15.80 -6.18
CA GLY A 200 -12.72 -15.53 -7.62
C GLY A 200 -13.57 -14.34 -8.07
N LEU A 201 -13.93 -13.39 -7.19
CA LEU A 201 -14.80 -12.24 -7.53
C LEU A 201 -14.26 -11.28 -8.60
N ASN A 202 -12.98 -11.40 -8.96
CA ASN A 202 -12.28 -10.51 -9.89
C ASN A 202 -12.34 -8.99 -9.52
N ASN A 203 -12.57 -8.66 -8.25
CA ASN A 203 -12.70 -7.26 -7.79
C ASN A 203 -11.36 -6.62 -7.38
N CYS A 204 -10.21 -7.21 -7.76
CA CYS A 204 -8.90 -6.85 -7.19
C CYS A 204 -8.54 -5.37 -7.40
N GLY A 205 -8.86 -4.82 -8.57
CA GLY A 205 -8.67 -3.40 -8.89
C GLY A 205 -9.63 -2.46 -8.16
N LEU A 206 -10.81 -2.95 -7.77
CA LEU A 206 -11.87 -2.12 -7.17
C LEU A 206 -11.93 -2.24 -5.63
N GLY A 207 -10.96 -2.94 -5.04
CA GLY A 207 -10.93 -3.30 -3.62
C GLY A 207 -11.64 -4.63 -3.35
N CYS A 208 -11.03 -5.51 -2.55
CA CYS A 208 -11.57 -6.84 -2.29
C CYS A 208 -12.67 -6.79 -1.20
N PRO A 209 -13.96 -7.04 -1.50
CA PRO A 209 -15.03 -6.85 -0.53
C PRO A 209 -15.04 -7.89 0.60
N THR A 210 -14.41 -9.05 0.37
CA THR A 210 -14.27 -10.13 1.34
C THR A 210 -12.98 -10.07 2.14
N GLY A 211 -12.09 -9.10 1.84
CA GLY A 211 -10.70 -9.02 2.34
C GLY A 211 -9.86 -10.29 2.15
N ALA A 212 -10.27 -11.20 1.26
CA ALA A 212 -9.46 -12.34 0.87
C ALA A 212 -8.10 -11.89 0.32
N LYS A 213 -8.03 -10.77 -0.42
CA LYS A 213 -6.75 -10.16 -0.80
C LYS A 213 -6.10 -9.49 0.41
N GLN A 214 -4.95 -10.01 0.83
CA GLN A 214 -4.19 -9.60 2.02
C GLN A 214 -3.40 -8.32 1.78
N SER A 215 -4.12 -7.25 1.45
CA SER A 215 -3.59 -5.88 1.35
C SER A 215 -3.21 -5.34 2.74
N MET A 216 -2.44 -4.25 2.77
CA MET A 216 -2.06 -3.60 4.04
C MET A 216 -3.27 -3.11 4.85
N LEU A 217 -4.41 -2.85 4.19
CA LEU A 217 -5.67 -2.49 4.83
C LEU A 217 -6.20 -3.60 5.75
N VAL A 218 -5.87 -4.86 5.48
CA VAL A 218 -6.39 -6.03 6.21
C VAL A 218 -5.31 -6.74 7.03
N THR A 219 -4.03 -6.43 6.77
CA THR A 219 -2.87 -7.03 7.47
C THR A 219 -2.22 -6.04 8.43
N GLU A 220 -1.24 -5.26 7.95
CA GLU A 220 -0.34 -4.48 8.81
C GLU A 220 -0.97 -3.20 9.38
N VAL A 221 -1.89 -2.54 8.67
CA VAL A 221 -2.58 -1.35 9.24
C VAL A 221 -3.43 -1.74 10.45
N PRO A 222 -4.34 -2.75 10.37
CA PRO A 222 -5.08 -3.22 11.54
C PRO A 222 -4.18 -3.68 12.69
N ARG A 223 -3.09 -4.40 12.38
CA ARG A 223 -2.10 -4.83 13.39
C ARG A 223 -1.47 -3.64 14.11
N ALA A 224 -1.00 -2.64 13.38
CA ALA A 224 -0.41 -1.43 13.97
C ALA A 224 -1.43 -0.67 14.84
N LEU A 225 -2.67 -0.54 14.37
CA LEU A 225 -3.75 0.12 15.11
C LEU A 225 -4.15 -0.66 16.38
N ALA A 226 -4.24 -1.99 16.30
CA ALA A 226 -4.50 -2.84 17.46
C ALA A 226 -3.37 -2.76 18.50
N ALA A 227 -2.13 -2.58 18.05
CA ALA A 227 -0.98 -2.33 18.92
C ALA A 227 -0.88 -0.87 19.42
N GLY A 228 -1.87 -0.02 19.11
CA GLY A 228 -1.98 1.35 19.64
C GLY A 228 -1.39 2.47 18.77
N ALA A 229 -0.96 2.21 17.53
CA ALA A 229 -0.63 3.31 16.60
C ALA A 229 -1.85 4.19 16.36
N ARG A 230 -1.63 5.48 16.07
CA ARG A 230 -2.70 6.38 15.62
C ARG A 230 -2.65 6.57 14.11
N LEU A 231 -3.80 6.81 13.49
CA LEU A 231 -3.90 7.11 12.07
C LEU A 231 -4.73 8.37 11.85
N VAL A 232 -4.24 9.27 11.02
CA VAL A 232 -5.01 10.40 10.52
C VAL A 232 -5.19 10.24 9.02
N THR A 233 -6.43 10.06 8.57
CA THR A 233 -6.79 9.95 7.15
C THR A 233 -7.01 11.32 6.54
N HIS A 234 -7.06 11.39 5.21
CA HIS A 234 -7.19 12.65 4.49
C HIS A 234 -6.04 13.63 4.75
N ALA A 235 -4.93 13.19 5.34
CA ALA A 235 -3.79 13.99 5.78
C ALA A 235 -2.66 13.96 4.74
N ARG A 236 -2.71 14.86 3.75
CA ARG A 236 -1.63 15.03 2.78
C ARG A 236 -0.43 15.74 3.42
N ALA A 237 0.60 14.99 3.76
CA ALA A 237 1.90 15.55 4.15
C ALA A 237 2.56 16.26 2.95
N THR A 238 3.03 17.49 3.18
CA THR A 238 3.56 18.33 2.09
C THR A 238 5.04 18.63 2.25
N ARG A 239 5.53 18.78 3.48
CA ARG A 239 6.91 19.14 3.81
C ARG A 239 7.34 18.55 5.16
N LEU A 240 8.62 18.28 5.30
CA LEU A 240 9.30 18.04 6.57
C LEU A 240 9.45 19.36 7.34
N LEU A 241 9.39 19.27 8.66
CA LEU A 241 9.82 20.32 9.58
C LEU A 241 11.30 20.06 9.88
N MET A 242 12.16 21.03 9.62
CA MET A 242 13.62 20.89 9.77
C MET A 242 14.13 21.79 10.88
N ARG A 243 15.03 21.28 11.71
CA ARG A 243 15.77 22.06 12.72
C ARG A 243 17.22 21.61 12.73
N ARG A 244 18.16 22.53 12.49
CA ARG A 244 19.62 22.27 12.48
C ARG A 244 19.99 21.03 11.64
N GLY A 245 19.46 20.93 10.43
CA GLY A 245 19.73 19.81 9.51
C GLY A 245 18.97 18.50 9.80
N ARG A 246 18.24 18.40 10.92
CA ARG A 246 17.45 17.20 11.29
C ARG A 246 15.96 17.41 11.04
N ALA A 247 15.28 16.38 10.54
CA ALA A 247 13.82 16.36 10.49
C ALA A 247 13.25 16.21 11.92
N VAL A 248 12.32 17.09 12.29
CA VAL A 248 11.66 17.13 13.61
C VAL A 248 10.14 16.96 13.51
N GLY A 249 9.67 16.51 12.35
CA GLY A 249 8.25 16.32 12.07
C GLY A 249 7.89 16.59 10.61
N VAL A 250 6.59 16.68 10.36
CA VAL A 250 5.99 16.96 9.06
C VAL A 250 4.86 17.96 9.20
N ARG A 251 4.57 18.68 8.13
CA ARG A 251 3.37 19.50 8.01
C ARG A 251 2.62 19.21 6.72
N GLY A 252 1.32 19.42 6.76
CA GLY A 252 0.44 19.09 5.66
C GLY A 252 -0.91 19.76 5.73
N ARG A 253 -1.82 19.24 4.90
CA ARG A 253 -3.19 19.72 4.75
C ARG A 253 -4.14 18.54 4.82
N PHE A 254 -5.32 18.77 5.38
CA PHE A 254 -6.43 17.84 5.21
C PHE A 254 -7.07 18.06 3.85
N VAL A 255 -7.21 17.01 3.05
CA VAL A 255 -7.73 17.08 1.67
C VAL A 255 -8.72 15.97 1.38
N ASP A 256 -9.77 16.29 0.63
CA ASP A 256 -10.67 15.27 0.08
C ASP A 256 -10.15 14.65 -1.22
N GLU A 257 -10.93 13.75 -1.80
CA GLU A 257 -10.62 13.04 -3.03
C GLU A 257 -10.48 14.00 -4.23
N ARG A 258 -11.14 15.16 -4.19
CA ARG A 258 -11.07 16.22 -5.22
C ARG A 258 -9.93 17.20 -4.95
N GLY A 259 -9.15 17.01 -3.88
CA GLY A 259 -8.05 17.89 -3.48
C GLY A 259 -8.49 19.17 -2.77
N ARG A 260 -9.78 19.32 -2.44
CA ARG A 260 -10.27 20.46 -1.65
C ARG A 260 -9.66 20.38 -0.25
N THR A 261 -9.11 21.50 0.23
CA THR A 261 -8.47 21.57 1.56
C THR A 261 -9.52 21.82 2.65
N TYR A 262 -9.39 21.14 3.78
CA TYR A 262 -10.27 21.27 4.97
C TYR A 262 -9.56 21.88 6.18
N GLY A 263 -8.23 21.80 6.23
CA GLY A 263 -7.44 22.38 7.32
C GLY A 263 -5.96 22.11 7.14
N ARG A 264 -5.18 22.47 8.16
CA ARG A 264 -3.73 22.25 8.20
C ARG A 264 -3.36 21.41 9.42
N PHE A 265 -2.22 20.72 9.33
CA PHE A 265 -1.66 20.03 10.47
C PHE A 265 -0.14 20.16 10.53
N GLU A 266 0.39 20.01 11.74
CA GLU A 266 1.79 19.80 12.05
C GLU A 266 1.92 18.59 12.99
N ALA A 267 2.72 17.61 12.62
CA ALA A 267 3.03 16.45 13.45
C ALA A 267 4.51 16.47 13.80
N ARG A 268 4.85 16.64 15.09
CA ARG A 268 6.23 16.61 15.58
C ARG A 268 6.64 15.20 15.93
N ALA A 269 7.86 14.81 15.57
CA ALA A 269 8.43 13.52 15.91
C ALA A 269 9.96 13.54 15.88
N ARG A 270 10.57 12.60 16.60
CA ARG A 270 12.03 12.41 16.63
C ARG A 270 12.52 11.68 15.39
N LEU A 271 11.67 10.82 14.83
CA LEU A 271 11.90 10.08 13.59
C LEU A 271 10.74 10.33 12.63
N VAL A 272 11.05 10.51 11.34
CA VAL A 272 10.04 10.58 10.27
C VAL A 272 10.37 9.53 9.23
N VAL A 273 9.42 8.64 8.96
CA VAL A 273 9.48 7.64 7.90
C VAL A 273 8.64 8.14 6.72
N LEU A 274 9.28 8.42 5.58
CA LEU A 274 8.56 8.76 4.35
C LEU A 274 8.29 7.50 3.53
N ALA A 275 7.04 7.08 3.48
CA ALA A 275 6.55 5.94 2.71
C ALA A 275 5.43 6.37 1.73
N ALA A 276 5.56 7.57 1.14
CA ALA A 276 4.55 8.17 0.26
C ALA A 276 4.62 7.65 -1.19
N GLY A 277 5.28 6.51 -1.42
CA GLY A 277 5.52 5.95 -2.76
C GLY A 277 6.65 6.63 -3.53
N ALA A 278 7.02 6.04 -4.67
CA ALA A 278 8.18 6.43 -5.48
C ALA A 278 8.03 7.84 -6.08
N ARG A 279 6.80 8.30 -6.34
CA ARG A 279 6.52 9.64 -6.89
C ARG A 279 6.47 10.72 -5.81
N HIS A 280 5.76 10.48 -4.70
CA HIS A 280 5.48 11.57 -3.75
C HIS A 280 6.53 11.73 -2.66
N THR A 281 7.26 10.67 -2.30
CA THR A 281 8.38 10.76 -1.37
C THR A 281 9.43 11.79 -1.83
N PRO A 282 9.99 11.70 -3.07
CA PRO A 282 10.90 12.75 -3.55
C PRO A 282 10.22 14.10 -3.67
N GLY A 283 8.93 14.16 -4.00
CA GLY A 283 8.18 15.42 -4.01
C GLY A 283 8.12 16.11 -2.64
N ILE A 284 7.95 15.35 -1.54
CA ILE A 284 8.01 15.88 -0.17
C ILE A 284 9.42 16.39 0.12
N LEU A 285 10.47 15.62 -0.21
CA LEU A 285 11.86 16.02 0.00
C LEU A 285 12.21 17.32 -0.74
N LEU A 286 11.84 17.44 -2.01
CA LEU A 286 12.04 18.64 -2.83
C LEU A 286 11.31 19.86 -2.24
N ARG A 287 10.03 19.74 -1.89
CA ARG A 287 9.27 20.83 -1.23
C ARG A 287 9.84 21.20 0.13
N SER A 288 10.56 20.28 0.78
CA SER A 288 11.27 20.49 2.05
C SER A 288 12.65 21.11 1.87
N ARG A 289 13.05 21.42 0.63
CA ARG A 289 14.36 21.99 0.26
C ARG A 289 15.55 21.08 0.63
N ILE A 290 15.32 19.77 0.78
CA ILE A 290 16.41 18.80 0.92
C ILE A 290 17.03 18.60 -0.46
N ARG A 291 18.36 18.77 -0.54
CA ARG A 291 19.11 18.71 -1.79
C ARG A 291 20.01 17.48 -1.79
N HIS A 292 19.82 16.62 -2.78
CA HIS A 292 20.71 15.52 -3.10
C HIS A 292 20.51 15.16 -4.58
N ARG A 293 21.60 14.81 -5.30
CA ARG A 293 21.57 14.58 -6.75
C ARG A 293 20.60 13.49 -7.20
N ALA A 294 20.31 12.52 -6.31
CA ALA A 294 19.40 11.41 -6.60
C ALA A 294 17.91 11.73 -6.39
N ILE A 295 17.57 12.82 -5.69
CA ILE A 295 16.16 13.10 -5.35
C ILE A 295 15.38 13.43 -6.63
N GLY A 296 14.32 12.67 -6.89
CA GLY A 296 13.46 12.84 -8.07
C GLY A 296 14.07 12.31 -9.37
N ARG A 297 15.17 11.55 -9.30
CA ARG A 297 15.83 10.92 -10.44
C ARG A 297 15.71 9.39 -10.35
N ASN A 298 16.12 8.69 -11.42
CA ASN A 298 16.22 7.23 -11.48
C ASN A 298 14.91 6.47 -11.19
N LEU A 299 13.77 7.01 -11.63
CA LEU A 299 12.50 6.28 -11.58
C LEU A 299 12.58 5.08 -12.54
N HIS A 300 12.48 3.87 -11.97
CA HIS A 300 12.33 2.64 -12.73
C HIS A 300 10.89 2.15 -12.61
N VAL A 301 10.33 1.67 -13.72
CA VAL A 301 8.97 1.14 -13.80
C VAL A 301 9.00 -0.25 -14.42
N HIS A 302 8.05 -1.10 -14.05
CA HIS A 302 7.83 -2.41 -14.66
C HIS A 302 6.55 -2.33 -15.51
N PRO A 303 6.64 -1.91 -16.78
CA PRO A 303 5.46 -1.74 -17.63
C PRO A 303 4.86 -3.11 -17.94
N ASN A 304 3.53 -3.19 -17.90
CA ASN A 304 2.80 -4.36 -18.38
C ASN A 304 2.26 -4.06 -19.78
N ALA A 305 2.50 -4.97 -20.72
CA ALA A 305 1.79 -4.99 -21.99
C ALA A 305 0.50 -5.79 -21.81
N LYS A 306 -0.64 -5.21 -22.18
CA LYS A 306 -1.90 -5.94 -22.30
C LYS A 306 -2.05 -6.27 -23.79
N VAL A 307 -2.03 -7.56 -24.09
CA VAL A 307 -2.19 -8.11 -25.45
C VAL A 307 -3.59 -8.67 -25.58
#